data_AF-A0AAU2M3V7-F1
#
_entry.id   AF-A0AAU2M3V7-F1
#
_cell.length_a   1.000
_cell.length_b   1.000
_cell.length_c   1.000
_cell.angle_alpha   90.00
_cell.angle_beta   90.00
_cell.angle_gamma   90.00
#
_symmetry.space_group_name_H-M   'P 1'
#
loop_
_entity.id
_entity.type
_entity.pdbx_description
1 polymer ?
#
loop_
_entity_poly.entity_id
_entity_poly.type
_entity_poly.pdbx_seq_one_letter_code
_entity_poly.pdbx_strand_id
1 'polypeptide(L)'
;MADADAQAGPGGNLQQSSESSTRNGIQALEAAYSGILKSRQDVDDTRNNLSKGYQGSDGGQYGVLLKQWDDQVNIILRNLEDMVDKLNTSLVEHGKTQGSSNDAINQAYSASQKAFDDLMA
;
A
#
# COMPACT_ATOMS: atom_id res chain seq x y z
N MET A 1 24.59 18.29 30.85
CA MET A 1 24.35 19.09 29.64
C MET A 1 25.45 18.69 28.67
N ALA A 2 25.24 17.86 27.65
CA ALA A 2 24.04 17.61 26.88
C ALA A 2 23.96 16.13 26.42
N ASP A 3 22.72 15.68 26.32
CA ASP A 3 22.13 14.77 25.34
C ASP A 3 22.77 13.41 25.08
N ALA A 4 22.13 12.41 25.69
CA ALA A 4 22.10 11.05 25.23
C ALA A 4 21.55 11.01 23.80
N ASP A 5 22.45 10.94 22.85
CA ASP A 5 22.16 10.51 21.48
C ASP A 5 21.80 9.02 21.56
N ALA A 6 20.56 8.74 21.95
CA ALA A 6 19.94 7.43 21.84
C ALA A 6 19.77 7.17 20.34
N GLN A 7 20.89 6.81 19.70
CA GLN A 7 20.91 6.39 18.32
C GLN A 7 19.93 5.22 18.19
N ALA A 8 18.85 5.49 17.46
CA ALA A 8 18.02 4.46 16.88
C ALA A 8 18.96 3.42 16.26
N GLY A 9 18.97 2.20 16.82
CA GLY A 9 19.85 1.14 16.33
C GLY A 9 19.65 0.93 14.83
N PRO A 10 20.63 0.37 14.11
CA PRO A 10 20.60 0.25 12.64
C PRO A 10 19.33 -0.38 12.04
N GLY A 11 18.54 -1.14 12.83
CA GLY A 11 17.23 -1.65 12.42
C GLY A 11 16.07 -0.63 12.43
N GLY A 12 16.09 0.38 13.32
CA GLY A 12 14.99 1.35 13.46
C GLY A 12 14.82 2.26 12.24
N ASN A 13 15.93 2.75 11.69
CA ASN A 13 15.92 3.60 10.50
C ASN A 13 15.51 2.83 9.24
N LEU A 14 15.90 1.56 9.13
CA LEU A 14 15.51 0.69 8.01
C LEU A 14 14.01 0.36 8.05
N GLN A 15 13.46 0.10 9.23
CA GLN A 15 12.04 -0.18 9.42
C GLN A 15 11.15 1.04 9.15
N GLN A 16 11.52 2.21 9.67
CA GLN A 16 10.79 3.46 9.39
C GLN A 16 10.79 3.80 7.88
N SER A 17 11.91 3.55 7.19
CA SER A 17 12.02 3.73 5.74
C SER A 17 11.10 2.77 4.97
N SER A 18 11.01 1.51 5.41
CA SER A 18 10.12 0.50 4.82
C SER A 18 8.64 0.88 4.97
N GLU A 19 8.22 1.36 6.14
CA GLU A 19 6.85 1.84 6.35
C GLU A 19 6.51 3.06 5.49
N SER A 20 7.44 4.04 5.43
CA SER A 20 7.27 5.23 4.59
C SER A 20 7.09 4.85 3.12
N SER A 21 7.95 3.95 2.62
CA SER A 21 7.87 3.43 1.25
C SER A 21 6.55 2.69 0.99
N THR A 22 6.06 1.93 1.97
CA THR A 22 4.78 1.21 1.89
C THR A 22 3.61 2.18 1.81
N ARG A 23 3.57 3.23 2.65
CA ARG A 23 2.54 4.28 2.60
C ARG A 23 2.55 5.05 1.28
N ASN A 24 3.74 5.37 0.76
CA ASN A 24 3.88 6.02 -0.55
C ASN A 24 3.35 5.11 -1.68
N GLY A 25 3.61 3.81 -1.59
CA GLY A 25 3.07 2.82 -2.52
C GLY A 25 1.54 2.78 -2.53
N ILE A 26 0.92 2.78 -1.34
CA ILE A 26 -0.55 2.83 -1.20
C ILE A 26 -1.11 4.08 -1.88
N GLN A 27 -0.57 5.26 -1.60
CA GLN A 27 -1.02 6.51 -2.22
C GLN A 27 -0.90 6.49 -3.74
N ALA A 28 0.19 5.92 -4.28
CA ALA A 28 0.39 5.78 -5.71
C ALA A 28 -0.65 4.83 -6.34
N LEU A 29 -1.00 3.73 -5.67
CA LEU A 29 -2.02 2.79 -6.13
C LEU A 29 -3.42 3.43 -6.12
N GLU A 30 -3.77 4.19 -5.07
CA GLU A 30 -5.04 4.92 -4.97
C GLU A 30 -5.17 6.01 -6.05
N ALA A 31 -4.07 6.71 -6.34
CA ALA A 31 -4.02 7.69 -7.43
C ALA A 31 -4.20 7.01 -8.80
N ALA A 32 -3.54 5.88 -9.03
CA ALA A 32 -3.69 5.10 -10.26
C ALA A 32 -5.13 4.58 -10.43
N TYR A 33 -5.73 4.07 -9.35
CA TYR A 33 -7.13 3.63 -9.34
C TYR A 33 -8.08 4.75 -9.77
N SER A 34 -7.93 5.93 -9.16
CA SER A 34 -8.73 7.12 -9.48
C SER A 34 -8.54 7.57 -10.94
N GLY A 35 -7.30 7.52 -11.45
CA GLY A 35 -6.99 7.84 -12.84
C GLY A 35 -7.65 6.88 -13.84
N ILE A 36 -7.70 5.58 -13.50
CA ILE A 36 -8.36 4.56 -14.33
C ILE A 36 -9.88 4.76 -14.33
N LEU A 37 -10.50 5.06 -13.18
CA LEU A 37 -11.92 5.38 -13.12
C LEU A 37 -12.27 6.58 -14.01
N LYS A 38 -11.44 7.62 -14.00
CA LYS A 38 -11.62 8.76 -14.91
C LYS A 38 -11.52 8.33 -16.38
N SER A 39 -10.52 7.52 -16.72
CA SER A 39 -10.33 7.02 -18.09
C SER A 39 -11.53 6.19 -18.55
N ARG A 40 -12.16 5.43 -17.65
CA ARG A 40 -13.42 4.71 -17.89
C ARG A 40 -14.57 5.65 -18.24
N GLN A 41 -14.75 6.70 -17.46
CA GLN A 41 -15.77 7.71 -17.76
C GLN A 41 -15.54 8.36 -19.13
N ASP A 42 -14.30 8.73 -19.45
CA ASP A 42 -13.96 9.37 -20.74
C ASP A 42 -14.27 8.43 -21.93
N VAL A 43 -14.02 7.13 -21.78
CA VAL A 43 -14.34 6.11 -22.80
C VAL A 43 -15.86 5.92 -22.93
N ASP A 44 -16.60 5.89 -21.83
CA ASP A 44 -18.07 5.78 -21.85
C ASP A 44 -18.72 7.02 -22.49
N ASP A 45 -18.23 8.22 -22.21
CA ASP A 45 -18.69 9.45 -22.84
C ASP A 45 -18.41 9.44 -24.35
N THR A 46 -17.21 8.99 -24.74
CA THR A 46 -16.84 8.82 -26.15
C THR A 46 -17.75 7.81 -26.84
N ARG A 47 -18.05 6.68 -26.20
CA ARG A 47 -19.00 5.67 -26.71
C ARG A 47 -20.39 6.26 -26.92
N ASN A 48 -20.91 7.01 -25.94
CA ASN A 48 -22.23 7.62 -26.03
C ASN A 48 -22.32 8.59 -27.21
N ASN A 49 -21.25 9.32 -27.49
CA ASN A 49 -21.16 10.21 -28.65
C ASN A 49 -21.06 9.42 -29.97
N LEU A 50 -20.22 8.38 -30.04
CA LEU A 50 -19.99 7.59 -31.24
C LEU A 50 -21.19 6.70 -31.61
N SER A 51 -21.93 6.18 -30.63
CA SER A 51 -23.11 5.33 -30.87
C SER A 51 -24.22 6.02 -31.66
N LYS A 52 -24.23 7.36 -31.68
CA LYS A 52 -25.14 8.17 -32.50
C LYS A 52 -24.74 8.18 -33.98
N GLY A 53 -23.46 7.96 -34.30
CA GLY A 53 -22.91 7.98 -35.66
C GLY A 53 -22.57 6.60 -36.24
N TYR A 54 -22.19 5.64 -35.40
CA TYR A 54 -21.82 4.27 -35.80
C TYR A 54 -23.02 3.32 -35.68
N GLN A 55 -23.90 3.33 -36.68
CA GLN A 55 -24.96 2.33 -36.83
C GLN A 55 -24.54 1.17 -37.74
N GLY A 56 -25.07 -0.03 -37.53
CA GLY A 56 -24.76 -1.22 -38.35
C GLY A 56 -23.64 -2.10 -37.80
N SER A 57 -23.03 -2.91 -38.67
CA SER A 57 -22.03 -3.94 -38.29
C SER A 57 -20.84 -3.36 -37.51
N ASP A 58 -20.34 -2.19 -37.92
CA ASP A 58 -19.18 -1.55 -37.31
C ASP A 58 -19.44 -1.09 -35.88
N GLY A 59 -20.64 -0.56 -35.61
CA GLY A 59 -21.08 -0.21 -34.25
C GLY A 59 -21.17 -1.44 -33.33
N GLY A 60 -21.60 -2.58 -33.87
CA GLY A 60 -21.63 -3.86 -33.16
C GLY A 60 -20.24 -4.36 -32.77
N GLN A 61 -19.28 -4.35 -33.71
CA GLN A 61 -17.90 -4.77 -33.45
C GLN A 61 -17.20 -3.84 -32.45
N TYR A 62 -17.41 -2.52 -32.59
CA TYR A 62 -16.88 -1.53 -31.64
C TYR A 62 -17.44 -1.72 -30.23
N GLY A 63 -18.73 -2.05 -30.11
CA GLY A 63 -19.35 -2.39 -28.82
C GLY A 63 -18.73 -3.62 -28.14
N VAL A 64 -18.38 -4.66 -28.92
CA VAL A 64 -17.68 -5.84 -28.39
C VAL A 64 -16.29 -5.48 -27.87
N LEU A 65 -15.53 -4.68 -28.63
CA LEU A 65 -14.20 -4.23 -28.21
C LEU A 65 -14.26 -3.42 -26.91
N LEU A 66 -15.21 -2.50 -26.79
CA LEU A 66 -15.41 -1.71 -25.57
C LEU A 66 -15.78 -2.59 -24.38
N LYS A 67 -16.61 -3.63 -24.58
CA LYS A 67 -16.91 -4.58 -23.52
C LYS A 67 -15.63 -5.31 -23.05
N GLN A 68 -14.82 -5.80 -23.98
CA GLN A 68 -13.56 -6.48 -23.63
C GLN A 68 -12.61 -5.55 -22.88
N TRP A 69 -12.51 -4.29 -23.32
CA TRP A 69 -11.74 -3.28 -22.64
C TRP A 69 -12.24 -3.04 -21.21
N ASP A 70 -13.56 -2.89 -21.02
CA ASP A 70 -14.18 -2.72 -19.69
C ASP A 70 -13.90 -3.92 -18.76
N ASP A 71 -14.01 -5.15 -19.30
CA ASP A 71 -13.68 -6.37 -18.55
C ASP A 71 -12.22 -6.35 -18.06
N GLN A 72 -11.27 -5.88 -18.89
CA GLN A 72 -9.85 -5.74 -18.49
C GLN A 72 -9.64 -4.64 -17.45
N VAL A 73 -10.32 -3.50 -17.60
CA VAL A 73 -10.27 -2.41 -16.61
C VAL A 73 -10.74 -2.91 -15.24
N ASN A 74 -11.83 -3.69 -15.19
CA ASN A 74 -12.32 -4.27 -13.94
C ASN A 74 -11.29 -5.20 -13.29
N ILE A 75 -10.52 -5.97 -14.07
CA ILE A 75 -9.43 -6.81 -13.54
C ILE A 75 -8.32 -5.95 -12.95
N ILE A 76 -7.91 -4.88 -13.65
CA ILE A 76 -6.86 -3.98 -13.17
C ILE A 76 -7.28 -3.31 -11.86
N LEU A 77 -8.49 -2.78 -11.79
CA LEU A 77 -9.01 -2.11 -10.59
C LEU A 77 -9.01 -3.06 -9.37
N ARG A 78 -9.47 -4.31 -9.54
CA ARG A 78 -9.41 -5.33 -8.48
C ARG A 78 -7.98 -5.63 -8.03
N ASN A 79 -7.05 -5.75 -8.98
CA ASN A 79 -5.65 -5.98 -8.63
C ASN A 79 -5.03 -4.81 -7.84
N LEU A 80 -5.43 -3.57 -8.13
CA LEU A 80 -5.00 -2.39 -7.39
C LEU A 80 -5.56 -2.41 -5.96
N GLU A 81 -6.85 -2.68 -5.79
CA GLU A 81 -7.50 -2.85 -4.48
C GLU A 81 -6.81 -3.94 -3.65
N ASP A 82 -6.62 -5.14 -4.23
CA ASP A 82 -5.94 -6.25 -3.58
C ASP A 82 -4.51 -5.91 -3.13
N MET A 83 -3.78 -5.10 -3.91
CA MET A 83 -2.44 -4.65 -3.53
C MET A 83 -2.48 -3.65 -2.39
N VAL A 84 -3.43 -2.69 -2.40
CA VAL A 84 -3.63 -1.76 -1.29
C VAL A 84 -3.94 -2.52 0.00
N ASP A 85 -4.83 -3.51 -0.05
CA ASP A 85 -5.18 -4.34 1.10
C ASP A 85 -3.99 -5.13 1.65
N LYS A 86 -3.16 -5.71 0.76
CA LYS A 86 -1.93 -6.41 1.16
C LYS A 86 -0.91 -5.47 1.80
N LEU A 87 -0.72 -4.27 1.26
CA LEU A 87 0.21 -3.29 1.83
C LEU A 87 -0.30 -2.78 3.20
N ASN A 88 -1.61 -2.53 3.34
CA ASN A 88 -2.22 -2.17 4.62
C ASN A 88 -2.05 -3.30 5.66
N THR A 89 -2.28 -4.55 5.25
CA THR A 89 -2.04 -5.72 6.12
C THR A 89 -0.58 -5.80 6.55
N SER A 90 0.35 -5.58 5.62
CA SER A 90 1.79 -5.55 5.90
C SER A 90 2.15 -4.50 6.96
N LEU A 91 1.59 -3.29 6.88
CA LEU A 91 1.81 -2.23 7.89
C LEU A 91 1.33 -2.66 9.28
N VAL A 92 0.18 -3.31 9.38
CA VAL A 92 -0.37 -3.79 10.65
C VAL A 92 0.53 -4.87 11.27
N GLU A 93 0.92 -5.86 10.48
CA GLU A 93 1.80 -6.95 10.94
C GLU A 93 3.20 -6.45 11.31
N HIS A 94 3.72 -5.47 10.58
CA HIS A 94 4.99 -4.81 10.91
C HIS A 94 4.92 -4.10 12.26
N GLY A 95 3.85 -3.35 12.53
CA GLY A 95 3.64 -2.68 13.82
C GLY A 95 3.55 -3.65 14.99
N LYS A 96 2.85 -4.79 14.83
CA LYS A 96 2.78 -5.85 15.86
C LYS A 96 4.17 -6.43 16.16
N THR A 97 4.93 -6.74 15.12
CA THR A 97 6.27 -7.31 15.23
C THR A 97 7.22 -6.35 15.95
N GLN A 98 7.16 -5.05 15.62
CA GLN A 98 7.96 -4.02 16.28
C GLN A 98 7.61 -3.88 17.77
N GLY A 99 6.32 -3.87 18.12
CA GLY A 99 5.87 -3.84 19.52
C GLY A 99 6.43 -5.00 20.33
N SER A 100 6.28 -6.24 19.83
CA SER A 100 6.81 -7.42 20.51
C SER A 100 8.33 -7.41 20.66
N SER A 101 9.06 -6.86 19.68
CA SER A 101 10.52 -6.78 19.72
C SER A 101 11.00 -5.76 20.75
N ASN A 102 10.32 -4.61 20.84
CA ASN A 102 10.61 -3.61 21.87
C ASN A 102 10.33 -4.14 23.28
N ASP A 103 9.22 -4.84 23.48
CA ASP A 103 8.90 -5.45 24.78
C ASP A 103 9.97 -6.48 25.20
N ALA A 104 10.42 -7.33 24.26
CA ALA A 104 11.48 -8.29 24.52
C ALA A 104 12.82 -7.62 24.84
N ILE A 105 13.18 -6.55 24.13
CA ILE A 105 14.39 -5.75 24.41
C ILE A 105 14.30 -5.11 25.80
N ASN A 106 13.17 -4.50 26.15
CA ASN A 106 12.97 -3.87 27.45
C ASN A 106 13.03 -4.90 28.58
N GLN A 107 12.46 -6.09 28.38
CA GLN A 107 12.57 -7.20 29.34
C GLN A 107 14.02 -7.68 29.49
N ALA A 108 14.74 -7.87 28.39
CA ALA A 108 16.14 -8.27 28.41
C ALA A 108 17.01 -7.23 29.12
N TYR A 109 16.79 -5.94 28.85
CA TYR A 109 17.48 -4.83 29.51
C TYR A 109 17.20 -4.81 31.02
N SER A 110 15.94 -4.95 31.41
CA SER A 110 15.53 -5.01 32.82
C SER A 110 16.17 -6.21 33.54
N ALA A 111 16.24 -7.37 32.88
CA ALA A 111 16.90 -8.55 33.41
C ALA A 111 18.42 -8.36 33.56
N SER A 112 19.07 -7.74 32.57
CA SER A 112 20.50 -7.41 32.65
C SER A 112 20.81 -6.40 33.75
N GLN A 113 19.99 -5.37 33.92
CA GLN A 113 20.17 -4.39 35.00
C GLN A 113 20.08 -5.08 36.37
N LYS A 114 19.06 -5.93 36.58
CA LYS A 114 18.93 -6.70 37.82
C LYS A 114 20.14 -7.59 38.07
N ALA A 115 20.63 -8.30 37.05
CA ALA A 115 21.80 -9.16 37.19
C ALA A 115 23.08 -8.36 37.53
N PHE A 116 23.22 -7.14 37.01
CA PHE A 116 24.32 -6.25 37.35
C PHE A 116 24.22 -5.73 38.78
N ASP A 117 23.02 -5.33 39.22
CA ASP A 117 22.76 -4.89 40.59
C ASP A 117 23.05 -6.03 41.59
N ASP A 118 22.68 -7.27 41.26
CA ASP A 118 22.97 -8.46 42.07
C ASP A 118 24.49 -8.78 42.18
N LEU A 119 25.32 -8.33 41.23
CA LEU A 119 26.78 -8.50 41.26
C LEU A 119 27.51 -7.37 42.03
N MET A 120 26.84 -6.23 42.19
CA MET A 120 27.37 -5.04 42.87
C MET A 120 26.98 -4.98 44.36
N ALA A 121 26.11 -5.89 44.81
CA ALA A 121 25.67 -6.05 46.20
C ALA A 121 26.48 -7.12 46.95
#